data_AF-A0A1G9P3E4-F1
#
_entry.id   AF-A0A1G9P3E4-F1
#
_cell.length_a   1.000
_cell.length_b   1.000
_cell.length_c   1.000
_cell.angle_alpha   90.00
_cell.angle_beta   90.00
_cell.angle_gamma   90.00
#
_symmetry.space_group_name_H-M   'P 1'
#
loop_
_entity.id
_entity.type
_entity.pdbx_description
1 polymer ?
#
loop_
_entity_poly.entity_id
_entity_poly.type
_entity_poly.pdbx_seq_one_letter_code
_entity_poly.pdbx_strand_id
1 'polypeptide(L)'
;MPEAPTWHCVHVHYHAADKDGLLLDAVRPLFDGLRGQVAAAYVLRHWRQGPHLRINVKAAPAVWEQVVRPRVDEVIGAYLREHPSTAALDPAASLARHRLLAVREQERGPLTPWPPDNSIRDAPYDSRRHVLGSDEAVDLLTAFYADATPLLFGMLEHVRAGGDGKVGLALSLMLTVAHTSQHIRRSYLSYRMHAEGFITWAADPEGARAAFERDFRDRRTALTKRVRDAVAALDDPAAPPVPFVREWAALLEEYRRRAGALLDSGRLVQPTFEPGDAFRARPGDPPAPHREPNELQRLIYDNPAYHEAVFNDPRFLRYRVLLNYTYLHLTRLGLTPLDRFRTCHLLANAVEDVYDLSGLDALRQFAGGKNQASDPERF
;
A
#
# COMPACT_ATOMS: atom_id res chain seq x y z
N MET A 1 26.97 23.00 18.35
CA MET A 1 26.00 23.13 17.25
C MET A 1 24.84 22.20 17.55
N PRO A 2 23.57 22.56 17.28
CA PRO A 2 22.46 21.63 17.45
C PRO A 2 22.70 20.39 16.58
N GLU A 3 22.55 19.20 17.16
CA GLU A 3 22.73 17.94 16.46
C GLU A 3 21.71 17.80 15.33
N ALA A 4 22.13 17.19 14.22
CA ALA A 4 21.29 17.00 13.05
C ALA A 4 20.09 16.08 13.38
N PRO A 5 18.86 16.38 12.89
CA PRO A 5 17.70 15.54 13.14
C PRO A 5 17.85 14.11 12.59
N THR A 6 17.62 13.11 13.45
CA THR A 6 17.61 11.68 13.11
C THR A 6 16.23 11.08 13.32
N TRP A 7 15.97 9.93 12.72
CA TRP A 7 14.72 9.19 12.96
C TRP A 7 14.79 8.40 14.27
N HIS A 8 13.77 8.57 15.10
CA HIS A 8 13.54 7.84 16.34
C HIS A 8 12.23 7.06 16.23
N CYS A 9 12.10 5.96 17.00
CA CYS A 9 10.93 5.11 16.96
C CYS A 9 10.48 4.69 18.36
N VAL A 10 9.16 4.69 18.55
CA VAL A 10 8.51 4.04 19.69
C VAL A 10 7.48 3.04 19.17
N HIS A 11 7.47 1.86 19.76
CA HIS A 11 6.46 0.84 19.55
C HIS A 11 5.35 0.98 20.59
N VAL A 12 4.11 1.02 20.12
CA VAL A 12 2.90 1.03 20.96
C VAL A 12 2.19 -0.30 20.75
N HIS A 13 2.37 -1.22 21.70
CA HIS A 13 1.74 -2.53 21.69
C HIS A 13 0.26 -2.41 22.06
N TYR A 14 -0.60 -2.71 21.09
CA TYR A 14 -2.05 -2.63 21.21
C TYR A 14 -2.65 -3.75 20.36
N HIS A 15 -3.02 -4.86 20.99
CA HIS A 15 -3.26 -6.12 20.28
C HIS A 15 -4.60 -6.18 19.55
N ALA A 16 -5.57 -5.34 19.91
CA ALA A 16 -6.83 -5.22 19.19
C ALA A 16 -6.58 -4.91 17.70
N ALA A 17 -7.34 -5.59 16.83
CA ALA A 17 -7.18 -5.46 15.39
C ALA A 17 -7.52 -4.05 14.90
N ASP A 18 -8.60 -3.48 15.44
CA ASP A 18 -8.93 -2.08 15.24
C ASP A 18 -8.04 -1.19 16.10
N LYS A 19 -7.43 -0.21 15.43
CA LYS A 19 -6.50 0.77 16.01
C LYS A 19 -6.91 2.19 15.64
N ASP A 20 -8.10 2.37 15.06
CA ASP A 20 -8.51 3.66 14.51
C ASP A 20 -8.71 4.70 15.61
N GLY A 21 -9.29 4.31 16.76
CA GLY A 21 -9.36 5.16 17.95
C GLY A 21 -7.98 5.59 18.45
N LEU A 22 -7.04 4.64 18.61
CA LEU A 22 -5.66 4.94 19.02
C LEU A 22 -4.98 5.93 18.05
N LEU A 23 -5.20 5.74 16.74
CA LEU A 23 -4.66 6.63 15.71
C LEU A 23 -5.28 8.04 15.78
N LEU A 24 -6.58 8.16 15.94
CA LEU A 24 -7.31 9.43 15.88
C LEU A 24 -7.30 10.22 17.20
N ASP A 25 -7.33 9.53 18.32
CA ASP A 25 -7.55 10.12 19.65
C ASP A 25 -6.26 10.20 20.48
N ALA A 26 -5.17 9.57 20.01
CA ALA A 26 -3.86 9.66 20.66
C ALA A 26 -2.73 10.05 19.68
N VAL A 27 -2.53 9.28 18.60
CA VAL A 27 -1.40 9.54 17.68
C VAL A 27 -1.56 10.86 16.93
N ARG A 28 -2.77 11.21 16.46
CA ARG A 28 -3.03 12.51 15.83
C ARG A 28 -2.77 13.69 16.80
N PRO A 29 -3.38 13.74 18.01
CA PRO A 29 -3.07 14.79 18.99
C PRO A 29 -1.59 14.89 19.35
N LEU A 30 -0.88 13.76 19.44
CA LEU A 30 0.57 13.74 19.63
C LEU A 30 1.27 14.47 18.47
N PHE A 31 0.97 14.12 17.22
CA PHE A 31 1.62 14.74 16.05
C PHE A 31 1.27 16.22 15.91
N ASP A 32 0.04 16.61 16.21
CA ASP A 32 -0.36 18.02 16.21
C ASP A 32 0.40 18.82 17.28
N GLY A 33 0.59 18.24 18.47
CA GLY A 33 1.38 18.86 19.55
C GLY A 33 2.88 18.98 19.25
N LEU A 34 3.41 18.15 18.34
CA LEU A 34 4.83 18.17 17.93
C LEU A 34 5.10 19.07 16.70
N ARG A 35 4.05 19.63 16.08
CA ARG A 35 4.17 20.44 14.88
C ARG A 35 5.09 21.66 15.13
N GLY A 36 6.03 21.88 14.22
CA GLY A 36 7.03 22.96 14.33
C GLY A 36 8.21 22.65 15.25
N GLN A 37 8.18 21.55 16.01
CA GLN A 37 9.27 21.13 16.90
C GLN A 37 10.09 19.97 16.31
N VAL A 38 9.49 19.19 15.41
CA VAL A 38 10.12 18.02 14.77
C VAL A 38 10.15 18.21 13.25
N ALA A 39 11.12 17.57 12.58
CA ALA A 39 11.29 17.70 11.14
C ALA A 39 10.25 16.90 10.34
N ALA A 40 9.82 15.74 10.86
CA ALA A 40 8.79 14.91 10.25
C ALA A 40 8.27 13.87 11.26
N ALA A 41 7.05 13.36 11.06
CA ALA A 41 6.51 12.25 11.83
C ALA A 41 5.55 11.40 10.99
N TYR A 42 5.53 10.09 11.21
CA TYR A 42 4.59 9.17 10.59
C TYR A 42 4.35 7.93 11.45
N VAL A 43 3.28 7.20 11.15
CA VAL A 43 2.87 6.00 11.88
C VAL A 43 2.61 4.82 10.94
N LEU A 44 3.07 3.63 11.34
CA LEU A 44 2.86 2.37 10.65
C LEU A 44 2.24 1.32 11.57
N ARG A 45 1.47 0.39 11.00
CA ARG A 45 1.01 -0.83 11.69
C ARG A 45 2.06 -1.93 11.49
N HIS A 46 2.32 -2.75 12.50
CA HIS A 46 3.30 -3.84 12.39
C HIS A 46 2.92 -5.05 13.26
N TRP A 47 3.48 -6.23 12.93
CA TRP A 47 3.10 -7.53 13.49
C TRP A 47 4.19 -8.19 14.34
N ARG A 48 5.48 -7.89 14.10
CA ARG A 48 6.59 -8.54 14.82
C ARG A 48 6.46 -8.34 16.33
N GLN A 49 6.54 -9.44 17.08
CA GLN A 49 6.30 -9.48 18.53
C GLN A 49 4.91 -9.00 18.96
N GLY A 50 3.90 -9.18 18.10
CA GLY A 50 2.50 -8.85 18.37
C GLY A 50 2.02 -7.61 17.60
N PRO A 51 0.69 -7.41 17.46
CA PRO A 51 0.14 -6.26 16.77
C PRO A 51 0.48 -4.95 17.50
N HIS A 52 1.16 -4.02 16.82
CA HIS A 52 1.56 -2.74 17.41
C HIS A 52 1.55 -1.62 16.36
N LEU A 53 1.64 -0.38 16.83
CA LEU A 53 1.99 0.77 16.00
C LEU A 53 3.48 1.08 16.16
N ARG A 54 4.14 1.45 15.06
CA ARG A 54 5.46 2.09 15.06
C ARG A 54 5.26 3.58 14.83
N ILE A 55 5.50 4.38 15.87
CA ILE A 55 5.48 5.84 15.80
C ILE A 55 6.90 6.30 15.49
N ASN A 56 7.10 6.92 14.34
CA ASN A 56 8.41 7.38 13.87
C ASN A 56 8.45 8.90 13.85
N VAL A 57 9.49 9.50 14.43
CA VAL A 57 9.66 10.95 14.52
C VAL A 57 11.08 11.32 14.15
N LYS A 58 11.26 12.26 13.23
CA LYS A 58 12.55 12.84 12.85
C LYS A 58 12.81 14.09 13.68
N ALA A 59 13.72 14.01 14.65
CA ALA A 59 14.02 15.09 15.58
C ALA A 59 15.51 15.08 15.94
N ALA A 60 16.04 16.21 16.41
CA ALA A 60 17.36 16.21 17.05
C ALA A 60 17.30 15.37 18.34
N PRO A 61 18.35 14.62 18.74
CA PRO A 61 18.32 13.77 19.92
C PRO A 61 17.85 14.49 21.20
N ALA A 62 18.31 15.72 21.43
CA ALA A 62 17.84 16.53 22.56
C ALA A 62 16.32 16.81 22.52
N VAL A 63 15.76 17.11 21.34
CA VAL A 63 14.31 17.31 21.16
C VAL A 63 13.56 16.00 21.37
N TRP A 64 14.11 14.88 20.90
CA TRP A 64 13.53 13.56 21.13
C TRP A 64 13.40 13.27 22.64
N GLU A 65 14.49 13.42 23.39
CA GLU A 65 14.54 13.09 24.80
C GLU A 65 13.73 14.04 25.68
N GLN A 66 13.78 15.35 25.39
CA GLN A 66 13.19 16.37 26.27
C GLN A 66 11.75 16.72 25.92
N VAL A 67 11.33 16.50 24.67
CA VAL A 67 10.00 16.90 24.18
C VAL A 67 9.20 15.71 23.69
N VAL A 68 9.73 14.97 22.69
CA VAL A 68 8.92 13.96 21.99
C VAL A 68 8.60 12.77 22.89
N ARG A 69 9.61 12.17 23.52
CA ARG A 69 9.46 10.96 24.32
C ARG A 69 8.56 11.16 25.54
N PRO A 70 8.68 12.25 26.33
CA PRO A 70 7.74 12.55 27.42
C PRO A 70 6.31 12.76 26.92
N ARG A 71 6.13 13.46 25.79
CA ARG A 71 4.81 13.69 25.18
C ARG A 71 4.16 12.38 24.71
N VAL A 72 4.95 11.43 24.20
CA VAL A 72 4.48 10.08 23.86
C VAL A 72 3.93 9.38 25.11
N ASP A 73 4.66 9.37 26.24
CA ASP A 73 4.18 8.75 27.48
C ASP A 73 2.90 9.41 28.00
N GLU A 74 2.84 10.74 27.94
CA GLU A 74 1.68 11.52 28.37
C GLU A 74 0.45 11.15 27.53
N VAL A 75 0.52 11.40 26.21
CA VAL A 75 -0.64 11.33 25.30
C VAL A 75 -1.03 9.89 25.00
N ILE A 76 -0.07 9.05 24.61
CA ILE A 76 -0.36 7.64 24.30
C ILE A 76 -0.65 6.86 25.57
N GLY A 77 0.10 7.10 26.65
CA GLY A 77 -0.12 6.42 27.92
C GLY A 77 -1.49 6.75 28.53
N ALA A 78 -1.98 7.99 28.39
CA ALA A 78 -3.35 8.33 28.79
C ALA A 78 -4.39 7.51 28.02
N TYR A 79 -4.29 7.49 26.69
CA TYR A 79 -5.20 6.69 25.86
C TYR A 79 -5.19 5.21 26.24
N LEU A 80 -4.02 4.60 26.44
CA LEU A 80 -3.93 3.18 26.79
C LEU A 80 -4.55 2.85 28.15
N ARG A 81 -4.57 3.79 29.10
CA ARG A 81 -5.25 3.62 30.40
C ARG A 81 -6.76 3.74 30.28
N GLU A 82 -7.24 4.68 29.47
CA GLU A 82 -8.67 4.96 29.29
C GLU A 82 -9.35 3.97 28.34
N HIS A 83 -8.61 3.49 27.34
CA HIS A 83 -9.06 2.61 26.27
C HIS A 83 -8.11 1.43 26.08
N PRO A 84 -7.90 0.57 27.10
CA PRO A 84 -7.01 -0.56 26.97
C PRO A 84 -7.56 -1.56 25.95
N SER A 85 -6.66 -2.12 25.14
CA SER A 85 -6.94 -3.32 24.38
C SER A 85 -7.27 -4.47 25.33
N THR A 86 -8.34 -5.19 25.02
CA THR A 86 -8.80 -6.39 25.73
C THR A 86 -8.58 -7.65 24.91
N ALA A 87 -7.77 -7.57 23.84
CA ALA A 87 -7.57 -8.68 22.92
C ALA A 87 -6.76 -9.82 23.57
N ALA A 88 -7.40 -10.98 23.73
CA ALA A 88 -6.74 -12.20 24.19
C ALA A 88 -6.15 -12.96 23.00
N LEU A 89 -4.92 -12.62 22.60
CA LEU A 89 -4.20 -13.33 21.54
C LEU A 89 -3.23 -14.33 22.14
N ASP A 90 -3.15 -15.53 21.55
CA ASP A 90 -2.10 -16.50 21.84
C ASP A 90 -0.87 -16.23 20.93
N PRO A 91 0.29 -15.82 21.51
CA PRO A 91 1.52 -15.62 20.74
C PRO A 91 2.00 -16.90 20.05
N ALA A 92 1.78 -18.08 20.65
CA ALA A 92 2.22 -19.35 20.11
C ALA A 92 1.48 -19.70 18.81
N ALA A 93 0.15 -19.51 18.78
CA ALA A 93 -0.67 -19.68 17.58
C ALA A 93 -0.22 -18.80 16.39
N SER A 94 0.43 -17.65 16.65
CA SER A 94 0.91 -16.73 15.61
C SER A 94 2.33 -17.02 15.12
N LEU A 95 3.11 -17.83 15.83
CA LEU A 95 4.55 -17.96 15.60
C LEU A 95 4.90 -18.54 14.21
N ALA A 96 4.16 -19.55 13.75
CA ALA A 96 4.38 -20.13 12.42
C ALA A 96 4.20 -19.09 11.31
N ARG A 97 3.11 -18.30 11.39
CA ARG A 97 2.85 -17.20 10.46
C ARG A 97 3.91 -16.10 10.56
N HIS A 98 4.33 -15.74 11.78
CA HIS A 98 5.38 -14.73 11.99
C HIS A 98 6.73 -15.15 11.42
N ARG A 99 7.11 -16.44 11.50
CA ARG A 99 8.32 -16.97 10.86
C ARG A 99 8.25 -16.84 9.34
N LEU A 100 7.12 -17.20 8.75
CA LEU A 100 6.91 -17.07 7.31
C LEU A 100 6.99 -15.61 6.86
N LEU A 101 6.32 -14.69 7.58
CA LEU A 101 6.36 -13.26 7.28
C LEU A 101 7.77 -12.70 7.46
N ALA A 102 8.52 -13.15 8.48
CA ALA A 102 9.90 -12.68 8.69
C ALA A 102 10.80 -13.00 7.49
N VAL A 103 10.68 -14.19 6.91
CA VAL A 103 11.41 -14.57 5.70
C VAL A 103 10.97 -13.72 4.50
N ARG A 104 9.66 -13.67 4.24
CA ARG A 104 9.10 -12.99 3.05
C ARG A 104 9.30 -11.48 3.05
N GLU A 105 9.22 -10.87 4.22
CA GLU A 105 9.39 -9.43 4.39
C GLU A 105 10.85 -9.07 4.69
N GLN A 106 11.75 -10.04 4.84
CA GLN A 106 13.13 -9.85 5.31
C GLN A 106 13.19 -9.09 6.65
N GLU A 107 12.28 -9.44 7.57
CA GLU A 107 12.24 -8.88 8.91
C GLU A 107 13.30 -9.54 9.80
N ARG A 108 14.07 -8.71 10.51
CA ARG A 108 15.15 -9.15 11.39
C ARG A 108 14.76 -8.97 12.86
N GLY A 109 15.39 -9.74 13.73
CA GLY A 109 15.22 -9.64 15.18
C GLY A 109 14.24 -10.68 15.77
N PRO A 110 14.02 -10.62 17.09
CA PRO A 110 13.22 -11.62 17.79
C PRO A 110 11.74 -11.55 17.39
N LEU A 111 11.09 -12.72 17.34
CA LEU A 111 9.64 -12.85 17.13
C LEU A 111 8.88 -13.06 18.45
N THR A 112 9.59 -13.53 19.48
CA THR A 112 9.12 -13.80 20.84
C THR A 112 10.20 -13.40 21.87
N PRO A 113 9.82 -13.17 23.14
CA PRO A 113 8.45 -13.02 23.64
C PRO A 113 7.77 -11.76 23.05
N TRP A 114 6.44 -11.72 23.09
CA TRP A 114 5.70 -10.50 22.79
C TRP A 114 5.79 -9.57 24.01
N PRO A 115 6.08 -8.28 23.82
CA PRO A 115 5.87 -7.30 24.88
C PRO A 115 4.42 -7.33 25.37
N PRO A 116 4.16 -6.91 26.63
CA PRO A 116 2.81 -6.82 27.14
C PRO A 116 1.91 -5.97 26.25
N ASP A 117 0.64 -6.35 26.14
CA ASP A 117 -0.36 -5.49 25.53
C ASP A 117 -0.47 -4.17 26.32
N ASN A 118 -1.01 -3.13 25.70
CA ASN A 118 -1.16 -1.80 26.28
C ASN A 118 0.15 -1.22 26.83
N SER A 119 1.25 -1.40 26.09
CA SER A 119 2.58 -0.94 26.51
C SER A 119 3.30 -0.10 25.46
N ILE A 120 4.16 0.80 25.93
CA ILE A 120 5.01 1.67 25.13
C ILE A 120 6.45 1.21 25.28
N ARG A 121 7.18 1.05 24.17
CA ARG A 121 8.58 0.59 24.16
C ARG A 121 9.40 1.42 23.19
N ASP A 122 10.53 1.92 23.67
CA ASP A 122 11.55 2.48 22.78
C ASP A 122 12.12 1.39 21.87
N ALA A 123 12.33 1.73 20.61
CA ALA A 123 12.86 0.81 19.61
C ALA A 123 13.82 1.54 18.66
N PRO A 124 14.86 0.86 18.15
CA PRO A 124 15.66 1.40 17.06
C PRO A 124 14.78 1.67 15.83
N TYR A 125 15.03 2.79 15.17
CA TYR A 125 14.39 3.09 13.90
C TYR A 125 14.83 2.09 12.82
N ASP A 126 13.86 1.42 12.19
CA ASP A 126 14.10 0.50 11.07
C ASP A 126 13.81 1.20 9.74
N SER A 127 14.88 1.65 9.07
CA SER A 127 14.79 2.36 7.79
C SER A 127 14.39 1.47 6.62
N ARG A 128 14.44 0.14 6.76
CA ARG A 128 14.26 -0.83 5.66
C ARG A 128 15.26 -0.65 4.51
N ARG A 129 16.40 0.03 4.73
CA ARG A 129 17.42 0.25 3.69
C ARG A 129 17.87 -1.04 3.02
N HIS A 130 17.96 -2.15 3.76
CA HIS A 130 18.33 -3.46 3.19
C HIS A 130 17.30 -4.04 2.22
N VAL A 131 16.04 -3.61 2.30
CA VAL A 131 14.97 -3.99 1.36
C VAL A 131 14.85 -2.99 0.22
N LEU A 132 14.99 -1.70 0.52
CA LEU A 132 14.82 -0.61 -0.45
C LEU A 132 16.05 -0.38 -1.33
N GLY A 133 17.23 -0.84 -0.88
CA GLY A 133 18.48 -0.85 -1.66
C GLY A 133 19.31 0.44 -1.55
N SER A 134 18.71 1.60 -1.35
CA SER A 134 19.41 2.89 -1.27
C SER A 134 18.81 3.84 -0.23
N ASP A 135 19.59 4.84 0.20
CA ASP A 135 19.14 5.87 1.12
C ASP A 135 18.14 6.82 0.45
N GLU A 136 18.27 7.06 -0.85
CA GLU A 136 17.31 7.85 -1.64
C GLU A 136 15.93 7.20 -1.69
N ALA A 137 15.86 5.87 -1.79
CA ALA A 137 14.59 5.13 -1.75
C ALA A 137 13.95 5.18 -0.35
N VAL A 138 14.77 5.12 0.70
CA VAL A 138 14.34 5.30 2.10
C VAL A 138 13.77 6.71 2.31
N ASP A 139 14.50 7.74 1.88
CA ASP A 139 14.09 9.13 2.03
C ASP A 139 12.82 9.44 1.24
N LEU A 140 12.68 8.90 0.02
CA LEU A 140 11.46 9.05 -0.78
C LEU A 140 10.25 8.43 -0.08
N LEU A 141 10.37 7.19 0.42
CA LEU A 141 9.26 6.49 1.07
C LEU A 141 8.89 7.11 2.42
N THR A 142 9.87 7.51 3.22
CA THR A 142 9.63 8.10 4.54
C THR A 142 9.03 9.49 4.44
N ALA A 143 9.46 10.29 3.45
CA ALA A 143 8.80 11.54 3.12
C ALA A 143 7.34 11.28 2.70
N PHE A 144 7.08 10.29 1.84
CA PHE A 144 5.72 9.96 1.42
C PHE A 144 4.85 9.58 2.62
N TYR A 145 5.38 8.78 3.55
CA TYR A 145 4.64 8.45 4.76
C TYR A 145 4.32 9.67 5.61
N ALA A 146 5.27 10.58 5.80
CA ALA A 146 5.05 11.82 6.55
C ALA A 146 3.95 12.67 5.88
N ASP A 147 4.08 12.95 4.59
CA ASP A 147 3.14 13.79 3.83
C ASP A 147 1.75 13.16 3.68
N ALA A 148 1.67 11.83 3.63
CA ALA A 148 0.39 11.10 3.58
C ALA A 148 -0.26 10.93 4.96
N THR A 149 0.41 11.26 6.06
CA THR A 149 -0.13 11.06 7.43
C THR A 149 -1.36 11.93 7.73
N PRO A 150 -1.40 13.22 7.36
CA PRO A 150 -2.61 14.02 7.51
C PRO A 150 -3.82 13.43 6.76
N LEU A 151 -3.61 12.93 5.54
CA LEU A 151 -4.66 12.26 4.76
C LEU A 151 -5.11 10.96 5.42
N LEU A 152 -4.19 10.16 5.98
CA LEU A 152 -4.54 8.98 6.78
C LEU A 152 -5.52 9.34 7.91
N PHE A 153 -5.22 10.39 8.68
CA PHE A 153 -6.11 10.81 9.76
C PHE A 153 -7.45 11.36 9.24
N GLY A 154 -7.45 12.14 8.17
CA GLY A 154 -8.68 12.63 7.54
C GLY A 154 -9.58 11.48 7.07
N MET A 155 -8.99 10.46 6.46
CA MET A 155 -9.71 9.27 6.00
C MET A 155 -10.27 8.42 7.15
N LEU A 156 -9.50 8.22 8.22
CA LEU A 156 -9.98 7.50 9.40
C LEU A 156 -11.11 8.26 10.11
N GLU A 157 -11.01 9.59 10.21
CA GLU A 157 -12.09 10.42 10.74
C GLU A 157 -13.34 10.33 9.86
N HIS A 158 -13.17 10.37 8.53
CA HIS A 158 -14.27 10.21 7.59
C HIS A 158 -15.00 8.88 7.76
N VAL A 159 -14.26 7.78 7.94
CA VAL A 159 -14.83 6.46 8.24
C VAL A 159 -15.57 6.50 9.59
N ARG A 160 -14.96 7.07 10.64
CA ARG A 160 -15.56 7.18 11.97
C ARG A 160 -16.84 8.01 11.99
N ALA A 161 -16.91 9.06 11.19
CA ALA A 161 -18.07 9.94 11.05
C ALA A 161 -19.21 9.32 10.22
N GLY A 162 -19.10 8.06 9.80
CA GLY A 162 -20.12 7.38 9.01
C GLY A 162 -20.08 7.70 7.51
N GLY A 163 -18.97 8.25 7.02
CA GLY A 163 -18.72 8.44 5.58
C GLY A 163 -18.42 7.13 4.85
N ASP A 164 -17.64 7.22 3.77
CA ASP A 164 -17.18 6.06 3.02
C ASP A 164 -16.37 5.11 3.91
N GLY A 165 -16.72 3.83 3.86
CA GLY A 165 -15.92 2.78 4.48
C GLY A 165 -14.54 2.63 3.80
N LYS A 166 -13.59 1.99 4.51
CA LYS A 166 -12.19 1.84 4.07
C LYS A 166 -12.04 1.21 2.67
N VAL A 167 -12.88 0.26 2.31
CA VAL A 167 -12.87 -0.36 0.96
C VAL A 167 -13.31 0.64 -0.11
N GLY A 168 -14.29 1.50 0.19
CA GLY A 168 -14.72 2.57 -0.70
C GLY A 168 -13.61 3.59 -0.94
N LEU A 169 -12.93 4.01 0.13
CA LEU A 169 -11.73 4.85 0.03
C LEU A 169 -10.63 4.17 -0.78
N ALA A 170 -10.36 2.89 -0.53
CA ALA A 170 -9.35 2.12 -1.27
C ALA A 170 -9.61 2.12 -2.79
N LEU A 171 -10.87 1.93 -3.20
CA LEU A 171 -11.27 2.01 -4.60
C LEU A 171 -10.94 3.38 -5.19
N SER A 172 -11.29 4.47 -4.50
CA SER A 172 -11.01 5.83 -4.95
C SER A 172 -9.51 6.10 -5.07
N LEU A 173 -8.70 5.75 -4.04
CA LEU A 173 -7.26 5.97 -4.06
C LEU A 173 -6.55 5.16 -5.16
N MET A 174 -6.98 3.91 -5.36
CA MET A 174 -6.47 3.05 -6.43
C MET A 174 -6.86 3.63 -7.79
N LEU A 175 -8.13 3.99 -8.00
CA LEU A 175 -8.56 4.62 -9.25
C LEU A 175 -7.76 5.89 -9.55
N THR A 176 -7.52 6.75 -8.56
CA THR A 176 -6.72 7.96 -8.70
C THR A 176 -5.29 7.67 -9.15
N VAL A 177 -4.57 6.74 -8.51
CA VAL A 177 -3.18 6.46 -8.91
C VAL A 177 -3.09 5.85 -10.32
N ALA A 178 -4.05 5.00 -10.68
CA ALA A 178 -4.15 4.46 -12.02
C ALA A 178 -4.39 5.58 -13.03
N HIS A 179 -5.51 6.29 -12.90
CA HIS A 179 -5.99 7.28 -13.87
C HIS A 179 -5.03 8.48 -14.04
N THR A 180 -4.40 8.95 -12.96
CA THR A 180 -3.46 10.08 -13.04
C THR A 180 -2.08 9.70 -13.58
N SER A 181 -1.76 8.40 -13.68
CA SER A 181 -0.50 7.94 -14.25
C SER A 181 -0.64 7.62 -15.74
N GLN A 182 -1.77 7.04 -16.12
CA GLN A 182 -2.22 6.82 -17.49
C GLN A 182 -3.74 6.66 -17.46
N HIS A 183 -4.43 6.85 -18.59
CA HIS A 183 -5.88 6.73 -18.58
C HIS A 183 -6.34 5.36 -18.02
N ILE A 184 -7.35 5.36 -17.14
CA ILE A 184 -7.77 4.17 -16.37
C ILE A 184 -8.05 2.94 -17.24
N ARG A 185 -8.54 3.17 -18.48
CA ARG A 185 -8.78 2.14 -19.51
C ARG A 185 -7.56 1.26 -19.84
N ARG A 186 -6.35 1.67 -19.45
CA ARG A 186 -5.10 0.93 -19.67
C ARG A 186 -4.50 0.44 -18.35
N SER A 187 -4.31 1.33 -17.38
CA SER A 187 -3.69 0.99 -16.09
C SER A 187 -4.45 -0.07 -15.28
N TYR A 188 -5.76 -0.22 -15.47
CA TYR A 188 -6.55 -1.17 -14.67
C TYR A 188 -6.08 -2.62 -14.81
N LEU A 189 -5.40 -2.97 -15.92
CA LEU A 189 -4.79 -4.28 -16.11
C LEU A 189 -3.83 -4.66 -14.98
N SER A 190 -3.16 -3.69 -14.37
CA SER A 190 -2.31 -3.94 -13.20
C SER A 190 -3.12 -4.44 -11.99
N TYR A 191 -4.37 -4.01 -11.83
CA TYR A 191 -5.27 -4.52 -10.79
C TYR A 191 -5.75 -5.93 -11.11
N ARG A 192 -6.14 -6.19 -12.36
CA ARG A 192 -6.50 -7.55 -12.81
C ARG A 192 -5.36 -8.52 -12.54
N MET A 193 -4.13 -8.16 -12.92
CA MET A 193 -2.93 -8.95 -12.67
C MET A 193 -2.65 -9.18 -11.19
N HIS A 194 -2.80 -8.15 -10.35
CA HIS A 194 -2.56 -8.27 -8.92
C HIS A 194 -3.58 -9.17 -8.23
N ALA A 195 -4.85 -9.08 -8.64
CA ALA A 195 -5.92 -9.95 -8.16
C ALA A 195 -5.73 -11.40 -8.61
N GLU A 196 -5.47 -11.64 -9.90
CA GLU A 196 -5.22 -12.98 -10.43
C GLU A 196 -3.94 -13.59 -9.84
N GLY A 197 -2.93 -12.78 -9.57
CA GLY A 197 -1.75 -13.18 -8.80
C GLY A 197 -2.13 -13.79 -7.46
N PHE A 198 -3.01 -13.15 -6.67
CA PHE A 198 -3.50 -13.72 -5.42
C PHE A 198 -4.34 -14.99 -5.64
N ILE A 199 -5.31 -14.94 -6.56
CA ILE A 199 -6.27 -16.04 -6.79
C ILE A 199 -5.53 -17.32 -7.20
N THR A 200 -4.56 -17.23 -8.13
CA THR A 200 -3.76 -18.38 -8.57
C THR A 200 -3.11 -19.11 -7.41
N TRP A 201 -2.70 -18.41 -6.34
CA TRP A 201 -2.00 -18.98 -5.18
C TRP A 201 -2.87 -19.15 -3.92
N ALA A 202 -4.18 -18.86 -3.98
CA ALA A 202 -5.12 -19.04 -2.86
C ALA A 202 -5.47 -20.52 -2.63
N ALA A 203 -5.64 -21.00 -1.39
CA ALA A 203 -5.89 -22.43 -1.13
C ALA A 203 -6.97 -23.08 -2.04
N ASP A 204 -8.03 -22.34 -2.35
CA ASP A 204 -9.05 -22.66 -3.36
C ASP A 204 -9.18 -21.50 -4.39
N PRO A 205 -8.50 -21.57 -5.56
CA PRO A 205 -8.56 -20.51 -6.57
C PRO A 205 -9.95 -20.29 -7.18
N GLU A 206 -10.69 -21.38 -7.41
CA GLU A 206 -12.02 -21.30 -8.03
C GLU A 206 -13.02 -20.66 -7.07
N GLY A 207 -13.03 -21.11 -5.80
CA GLY A 207 -13.84 -20.51 -4.75
C GLY A 207 -13.48 -19.05 -4.49
N ALA A 208 -12.19 -18.71 -4.46
CA ALA A 208 -11.74 -17.32 -4.31
C ALA A 208 -12.25 -16.42 -5.45
N ARG A 209 -12.12 -16.87 -6.70
CA ARG A 209 -12.63 -16.13 -7.87
C ARG A 209 -14.15 -16.00 -7.83
N ALA A 210 -14.86 -17.08 -7.57
CA ALA A 210 -16.33 -17.08 -7.50
C ALA A 210 -16.85 -16.16 -6.37
N ALA A 211 -16.13 -16.07 -5.26
CA ALA A 211 -16.46 -15.13 -4.18
C ALA A 211 -16.29 -13.67 -4.62
N PHE A 212 -15.16 -13.34 -5.25
CA PHE A 212 -14.93 -11.97 -5.72
C PHE A 212 -15.89 -11.55 -6.84
N GLU A 213 -16.24 -12.46 -7.75
CA GLU A 213 -17.22 -12.21 -8.81
C GLU A 213 -18.64 -12.01 -8.26
N ARG A 214 -19.02 -12.77 -7.23
CA ARG A 214 -20.29 -12.55 -6.52
C ARG A 214 -20.33 -11.15 -5.90
N ASP A 215 -19.25 -10.78 -5.20
CA ASP A 215 -19.13 -9.45 -4.59
C ASP A 215 -19.22 -8.32 -5.60
N PHE A 216 -18.63 -8.50 -6.79
CA PHE A 216 -18.76 -7.55 -7.88
C PHE A 216 -20.21 -7.44 -8.34
N ARG A 217 -20.87 -8.56 -8.66
CA ARG A 217 -22.26 -8.57 -9.12
C ARG A 217 -23.20 -7.90 -8.13
N ASP A 218 -23.05 -8.20 -6.85
CA ASP A 218 -23.88 -7.64 -5.78
C ASP A 218 -23.70 -6.11 -5.61
N ARG A 219 -22.58 -5.56 -6.09
CA ARG A 219 -22.22 -4.14 -5.92
C ARG A 219 -21.99 -3.39 -7.24
N ARG A 220 -22.30 -4.02 -8.38
CA ARG A 220 -21.95 -3.53 -9.73
C ARG A 220 -22.36 -2.08 -9.95
N THR A 221 -23.59 -1.71 -9.61
CA THR A 221 -24.10 -0.34 -9.78
C THR A 221 -23.30 0.68 -8.97
N ALA A 222 -23.01 0.38 -7.70
CA ALA A 222 -22.26 1.29 -6.83
C ALA A 222 -20.79 1.42 -7.28
N LEU A 223 -20.16 0.31 -7.67
CA LEU A 223 -18.77 0.27 -8.12
C LEU A 223 -18.58 1.04 -9.43
N THR A 224 -19.43 0.80 -10.43
CA THR A 224 -19.36 1.50 -11.73
C THR A 224 -19.69 2.98 -11.60
N LYS A 225 -20.64 3.35 -10.73
CA LYS A 225 -20.89 4.76 -10.40
C LYS A 225 -19.63 5.41 -9.81
N ARG A 226 -18.99 4.77 -8.83
CA ARG A 226 -17.76 5.28 -8.21
C ARG A 226 -16.62 5.47 -9.21
N VAL A 227 -16.44 4.54 -10.16
CA VAL A 227 -15.46 4.71 -11.26
C VAL A 227 -15.77 5.97 -12.06
N ARG A 228 -17.02 6.17 -12.49
CA ARG A 228 -17.42 7.36 -13.26
C ARG A 228 -17.23 8.65 -12.46
N ASP A 229 -17.71 8.69 -11.22
CA ASP A 229 -17.64 9.88 -10.36
C ASP A 229 -16.18 10.31 -10.12
N ALA A 230 -15.31 9.36 -9.79
CA ALA A 230 -13.92 9.68 -9.44
C ALA A 230 -13.07 9.98 -10.68
N VAL A 231 -13.34 9.38 -11.85
CA VAL A 231 -12.74 9.83 -13.12
C VAL A 231 -13.20 11.25 -13.46
N ALA A 232 -14.50 11.53 -13.39
CA ALA A 232 -15.02 12.87 -13.66
C ALA A 232 -14.42 13.92 -12.71
N ALA A 233 -14.27 13.60 -11.42
CA ALA A 233 -13.65 14.49 -10.44
C ALA A 233 -12.16 14.79 -10.72
N LEU A 234 -11.47 13.91 -11.46
CA LEU A 234 -10.07 14.08 -11.88
C LEU A 234 -9.96 14.82 -13.22
N ASP A 235 -10.85 14.54 -14.16
CA ASP A 235 -10.85 15.14 -15.51
C ASP A 235 -11.42 16.56 -15.54
N ASP A 236 -12.42 16.85 -14.69
CA ASP A 236 -13.11 18.13 -14.64
C ASP A 236 -13.09 18.73 -13.22
N PRO A 237 -12.39 19.86 -13.01
CA PRO A 237 -12.41 20.58 -11.73
C PRO A 237 -13.81 21.04 -11.29
N ALA A 238 -14.74 21.24 -12.23
CA ALA A 238 -16.13 21.63 -11.96
C ALA A 238 -17.02 20.44 -11.58
N ALA A 239 -16.59 19.20 -11.82
CA ALA A 239 -17.32 18.02 -11.40
C ALA A 239 -17.42 17.95 -9.85
N PRO A 240 -18.49 17.31 -9.31
CA PRO A 240 -18.63 17.13 -7.87
C PRO A 240 -17.41 16.44 -7.25
N PRO A 241 -16.94 16.90 -6.07
CA PRO A 241 -15.79 16.29 -5.44
C PRO A 241 -16.13 14.88 -4.94
N VAL A 242 -15.17 13.96 -5.11
CA VAL A 242 -15.18 12.65 -4.44
C VAL A 242 -14.19 12.71 -3.28
N PRO A 243 -14.56 12.26 -2.06
CA PRO A 243 -13.69 12.36 -0.89
C PRO A 243 -12.26 11.91 -1.15
N PHE A 244 -11.30 12.78 -0.85
CA PHE A 244 -9.85 12.56 -0.93
C PHE A 244 -9.28 12.30 -2.32
N VAL A 245 -10.07 12.26 -3.39
CA VAL A 245 -9.58 11.95 -4.75
C VAL A 245 -8.60 13.01 -5.26
N ARG A 246 -8.94 14.30 -5.09
CA ARG A 246 -8.13 15.42 -5.59
C ARG A 246 -6.90 15.66 -4.72
N GLU A 247 -7.06 15.55 -3.41
CA GLU A 247 -5.98 15.67 -2.43
C GLU A 247 -4.96 14.54 -2.60
N TRP A 248 -5.43 13.31 -2.85
CA TRP A 248 -4.56 12.19 -3.18
C TRP A 248 -3.86 12.39 -4.53
N ALA A 249 -4.56 12.87 -5.56
CA ALA A 249 -3.96 13.17 -6.86
C ALA A 249 -2.83 14.21 -6.75
N ALA A 250 -3.04 15.28 -5.96
CA ALA A 250 -2.04 16.30 -5.72
C ALA A 250 -0.80 15.75 -5.00
N LEU A 251 -1.00 14.90 -3.97
CA LEU A 251 0.12 14.22 -3.31
C LEU A 251 0.88 13.32 -4.28
N LEU A 252 0.17 12.52 -5.08
CA LEU A 252 0.79 11.63 -6.05
C LEU A 252 1.58 12.36 -7.12
N GLU A 253 1.15 13.55 -7.57
CA GLU A 253 1.91 14.35 -8.53
C GLU A 253 3.27 14.78 -7.98
N GLU A 254 3.32 15.23 -6.73
CA GLU A 254 4.60 15.58 -6.09
C GLU A 254 5.55 14.38 -6.03
N TYR A 255 5.03 13.21 -5.65
CA TYR A 255 5.84 11.99 -5.59
C TYR A 255 6.15 11.40 -6.96
N ARG A 256 5.32 11.64 -7.97
CA ARG A 256 5.59 11.29 -9.37
C ARG A 256 6.82 12.03 -9.87
N ARG A 257 6.89 13.34 -9.61
CA ARG A 257 8.02 14.19 -9.97
C ARG A 257 9.31 13.73 -9.27
N ARG A 258 9.24 13.51 -7.96
CA ARG A 258 10.40 13.06 -7.16
C ARG A 258 10.89 11.67 -7.53
N ALA A 259 9.98 10.70 -7.67
CA ALA A 259 10.32 9.34 -8.09
C ALA A 259 10.86 9.32 -9.52
N GLY A 260 10.27 10.11 -10.43
CA GLY A 260 10.73 10.26 -11.81
C GLY A 260 12.19 10.72 -11.88
N ALA A 261 12.54 11.78 -11.15
CA ALA A 261 13.93 12.27 -11.11
C ALA A 261 14.94 11.22 -10.59
N LEU A 262 14.54 10.39 -9.62
CA LEU A 262 15.40 9.32 -9.10
C LEU A 262 15.51 8.13 -10.07
N LEU A 263 14.42 7.76 -10.74
CA LEU A 263 14.43 6.73 -11.78
C LEU A 263 15.28 7.15 -12.98
N ASP A 264 15.11 8.38 -13.47
CA ASP A 264 15.82 8.91 -14.64
C ASP A 264 17.33 9.03 -14.39
N SER A 265 17.73 9.24 -13.13
CA SER A 265 19.15 9.26 -12.71
C SER A 265 19.70 7.91 -12.26
N GLY A 266 18.90 6.83 -12.33
CA GLY A 266 19.32 5.48 -11.90
C GLY A 266 19.52 5.32 -10.38
N ARG A 267 19.14 6.31 -9.56
CA ARG A 267 19.27 6.29 -8.09
C ARG A 267 18.11 5.59 -7.39
N LEU A 268 17.01 5.37 -8.09
CA LEU A 268 15.94 4.46 -7.71
C LEU A 268 15.84 3.37 -8.78
N VAL A 269 16.02 2.11 -8.38
CA VAL A 269 15.88 0.96 -9.27
C VAL A 269 14.69 0.14 -8.79
N GLN A 270 13.71 -0.06 -9.67
CA GLN A 270 12.60 -0.96 -9.39
C GLN A 270 12.98 -2.41 -9.69
N PRO A 271 12.59 -3.37 -8.85
CA PRO A 271 12.78 -4.78 -9.16
C PRO A 271 12.06 -5.15 -10.46
N THR A 272 12.84 -5.66 -11.41
CA THR A 272 12.39 -6.32 -12.63
C THR A 272 12.64 -7.83 -12.51
N PHE A 273 12.07 -8.61 -13.42
CA PHE A 273 12.32 -10.04 -13.56
C PHE A 273 12.33 -10.35 -15.05
N GLU A 274 13.11 -11.35 -15.47
CA GLU A 274 13.17 -11.76 -16.87
C GLU A 274 11.89 -12.52 -17.27
N PRO A 275 11.56 -12.58 -18.58
CA PRO A 275 10.46 -13.41 -19.06
C PRO A 275 10.56 -14.86 -18.56
N GLY A 276 9.48 -15.37 -17.96
CA GLY A 276 9.41 -16.71 -17.38
C GLY A 276 10.01 -16.87 -15.96
N ASP A 277 10.62 -15.83 -15.39
CA ASP A 277 11.17 -15.89 -14.02
C ASP A 277 10.15 -15.58 -12.92
N ALA A 278 9.02 -14.95 -13.27
CA ALA A 278 8.02 -14.48 -12.31
C ALA A 278 7.45 -15.59 -11.41
N PHE A 279 7.47 -16.84 -11.88
CA PHE A 279 6.90 -18.01 -11.20
C PHE A 279 7.93 -18.99 -10.65
N ARG A 280 9.23 -18.71 -10.80
CA ARG A 280 10.28 -19.58 -10.28
C ARG A 280 10.36 -19.47 -8.76
N ALA A 281 10.41 -20.61 -8.08
CA ALA A 281 10.67 -20.66 -6.65
C ALA A 281 12.06 -20.07 -6.37
N ARG A 282 12.16 -19.13 -5.43
CA ARG A 282 13.43 -18.53 -5.04
C ARG A 282 14.11 -19.39 -3.98
N PRO A 283 15.46 -19.39 -3.93
CA PRO A 283 16.18 -20.07 -2.86
C PRO A 283 15.70 -19.59 -1.48
N GLY A 284 15.24 -20.52 -0.64
CA GLY A 284 14.71 -20.22 0.70
C GLY A 284 13.20 -19.95 0.75
N ASP A 285 12.49 -19.97 -0.38
CA ASP A 285 11.03 -19.96 -0.37
C ASP A 285 10.51 -21.25 0.28
N PRO A 286 9.53 -21.16 1.18
CA PRO A 286 8.87 -22.35 1.70
C PRO A 286 8.15 -23.09 0.57
N PRO A 287 8.01 -24.42 0.66
CA PRO A 287 7.30 -25.20 -0.35
C PRO A 287 5.89 -24.62 -0.56
N ALA A 288 5.63 -24.14 -1.76
CA ALA A 288 4.30 -23.70 -2.19
C ALA A 288 3.70 -24.79 -3.10
N PRO A 289 2.38 -25.03 -3.05
CA PRO A 289 1.75 -25.92 -4.01
C PRO A 289 2.02 -25.38 -5.42
N HIS A 290 2.66 -26.19 -6.27
CA HIS A 290 2.86 -25.83 -7.67
C HIS A 290 1.52 -25.65 -8.35
N ARG A 291 1.34 -24.50 -9.00
CA ARG A 291 0.13 -24.18 -9.76
C ARG A 291 0.51 -23.51 -11.07
N GLU A 292 -0.18 -23.93 -12.11
CA GLU A 292 0.01 -23.40 -13.45
C GLU A 292 -0.53 -21.97 -13.53
N PRO A 293 0.25 -21.02 -14.05
CA PRO A 293 -0.24 -19.67 -14.35
C PRO A 293 -1.42 -19.71 -15.33
N ASN A 294 -2.39 -18.82 -15.14
CA ASN A 294 -3.51 -18.69 -16.07
C ASN A 294 -3.08 -18.04 -17.40
N GLU A 295 -3.96 -18.03 -18.40
CA GLU A 295 -3.66 -17.46 -19.73
C GLU A 295 -3.20 -16.00 -19.66
N LEU A 296 -3.93 -15.16 -18.91
CA LEU A 296 -3.63 -13.74 -18.73
C LEU A 296 -2.23 -13.54 -18.12
N GLN A 297 -1.86 -14.37 -17.14
CA GLN A 297 -0.54 -14.38 -16.54
C GLN A 297 0.57 -14.75 -17.52
N ARG A 298 0.37 -15.79 -18.34
CA ARG A 298 1.33 -16.21 -19.37
C ARG A 298 1.53 -15.14 -20.44
N LEU A 299 0.44 -14.51 -20.90
CA LEU A 299 0.47 -13.44 -21.91
C LEU A 299 1.30 -12.22 -21.48
N ILE A 300 1.45 -12.00 -20.17
CA ILE A 300 2.25 -10.90 -19.61
C ILE A 300 3.66 -11.36 -19.24
N TYR A 301 3.78 -12.41 -18.43
CA TYR A 301 5.07 -12.77 -17.83
C TYR A 301 5.97 -13.59 -18.74
N ASP A 302 5.41 -14.32 -19.72
CA ASP A 302 6.19 -15.15 -20.65
C ASP A 302 6.39 -14.45 -22.01
N ASN A 303 5.87 -13.23 -22.18
CA ASN A 303 5.92 -12.49 -23.45
C ASN A 303 7.03 -11.43 -23.45
N PRO A 304 8.16 -11.65 -24.16
CA PRO A 304 9.27 -10.71 -24.17
C PRO A 304 8.90 -9.32 -24.71
N ALA A 305 7.99 -9.26 -25.69
CA ALA A 305 7.53 -7.99 -26.25
C ALA A 305 6.74 -7.17 -25.24
N TYR A 306 5.99 -7.83 -24.35
CA TYR A 306 5.27 -7.15 -23.28
C TYR A 306 6.23 -6.59 -22.23
N HIS A 307 7.26 -7.36 -21.87
CA HIS A 307 8.32 -6.91 -20.97
C HIS A 307 9.02 -5.66 -21.52
N GLU A 308 9.41 -5.67 -22.78
CA GLU A 308 10.07 -4.53 -23.43
C GLU A 308 9.13 -3.30 -23.51
N ALA A 309 7.88 -3.50 -23.94
CA ALA A 309 6.95 -2.39 -24.13
C ALA A 309 6.39 -1.81 -22.83
N VAL A 310 6.25 -2.61 -21.77
CA VAL A 310 5.57 -2.20 -20.53
C VAL A 310 6.48 -2.20 -19.33
N PHE A 311 7.19 -3.31 -19.04
CA PHE A 311 8.01 -3.39 -17.82
C PHE A 311 9.26 -2.52 -17.86
N ASN A 312 9.75 -2.21 -19.07
CA ASN A 312 10.86 -1.28 -19.26
C ASN A 312 10.42 0.17 -19.54
N ASP A 313 9.11 0.45 -19.69
CA ASP A 313 8.62 1.81 -19.89
C ASP A 313 8.84 2.66 -18.61
N PRO A 314 9.61 3.76 -18.67
CA PRO A 314 9.79 4.67 -17.53
C PRO A 314 8.47 5.16 -16.92
N ARG A 315 7.42 5.36 -17.72
CA ARG A 315 6.10 5.77 -17.24
C ARG A 315 5.47 4.69 -16.37
N PHE A 316 5.58 3.43 -16.78
CA PHE A 316 5.09 2.30 -16.02
C PHE A 316 5.91 2.07 -14.74
N LEU A 317 7.24 2.24 -14.79
CA LEU A 317 8.09 2.15 -13.61
C LEU A 317 7.73 3.21 -12.56
N ARG A 318 7.49 4.46 -12.98
CA ARG A 318 6.99 5.53 -12.10
C ARG A 318 5.61 5.18 -11.52
N TYR A 319 4.69 4.71 -12.35
CA TYR A 319 3.37 4.24 -11.91
C TYR A 319 3.48 3.12 -10.86
N ARG A 320 4.36 2.14 -11.04
CA ARG A 320 4.58 1.05 -10.08
C ARG A 320 5.04 1.54 -8.71
N VAL A 321 5.93 2.54 -8.66
CA VAL A 321 6.35 3.16 -7.39
C VAL A 321 5.13 3.73 -6.65
N LEU A 322 4.36 4.58 -7.33
CA LEU A 322 3.20 5.26 -6.74
C LEU A 322 2.06 4.30 -6.39
N LEU A 323 1.88 3.26 -7.20
CA LEU A 323 0.91 2.20 -6.94
C LEU A 323 1.27 1.44 -5.66
N ASN A 324 2.55 1.08 -5.49
CA ASN A 324 3.03 0.42 -4.28
C ASN A 324 2.91 1.34 -3.05
N TYR A 325 3.17 2.64 -3.20
CA TYR A 325 2.96 3.62 -2.12
C TYR A 325 1.48 3.75 -1.74
N THR A 326 0.58 3.73 -2.72
CA THR A 326 -0.87 3.61 -2.48
C THR A 326 -1.20 2.34 -1.69
N TYR A 327 -0.68 1.18 -2.08
CA TYR A 327 -0.91 -0.08 -1.35
C TYR A 327 -0.38 -0.06 0.08
N LEU A 328 0.78 0.55 0.32
CA LEU A 328 1.32 0.75 1.67
C LEU A 328 0.40 1.66 2.49
N HIS A 329 -0.17 2.71 1.87
CA HIS A 329 -1.15 3.57 2.51
C HIS A 329 -2.45 2.82 2.87
N LEU A 330 -2.93 1.91 2.02
CA LEU A 330 -4.10 1.06 2.34
C LEU A 330 -3.84 0.20 3.58
N THR A 331 -2.62 -0.35 3.72
CA THR A 331 -2.23 -1.09 4.94
C THR A 331 -2.21 -0.19 6.18
N ARG A 332 -1.80 1.08 6.05
CA ARG A 332 -1.87 2.06 7.16
C ARG A 332 -3.31 2.36 7.58
N LEU A 333 -4.25 2.44 6.64
CA LEU A 333 -5.70 2.54 6.90
C LEU A 333 -6.27 1.29 7.61
N GLY A 334 -5.51 0.19 7.66
CA GLY A 334 -5.91 -1.06 8.30
C GLY A 334 -6.58 -2.07 7.37
N LEU A 335 -6.48 -1.87 6.05
CA LEU A 335 -6.91 -2.87 5.08
C LEU A 335 -5.92 -4.03 5.04
N THR A 336 -6.45 -5.25 5.02
CA THR A 336 -5.63 -6.46 4.92
C THR A 336 -5.15 -6.67 3.48
N PRO A 337 -4.13 -7.54 3.27
CA PRO A 337 -3.77 -7.96 1.92
C PRO A 337 -4.96 -8.54 1.14
N LEU A 338 -5.85 -9.28 1.80
CA LEU A 338 -7.05 -9.84 1.18
C LEU A 338 -8.00 -8.74 0.70
N ASP A 339 -8.24 -7.71 1.54
CA ASP A 339 -9.06 -6.56 1.14
C ASP A 339 -8.48 -5.87 -0.09
N ARG A 340 -7.14 -5.70 -0.14
CA ARG A 340 -6.46 -5.12 -1.30
C ARG A 340 -6.68 -5.95 -2.56
N PHE A 341 -6.45 -7.27 -2.51
CA PHE A 341 -6.60 -8.14 -3.70
C PHE A 341 -8.04 -8.21 -4.18
N ARG A 342 -8.99 -8.32 -3.26
CA ARG A 342 -10.43 -8.22 -3.56
C ARG A 342 -10.75 -6.87 -4.21
N THR A 343 -10.26 -5.76 -3.64
CA THR A 343 -10.47 -4.41 -4.18
C THR A 343 -9.91 -4.26 -5.60
N CYS A 344 -8.73 -4.85 -5.88
CA CYS A 344 -8.16 -4.89 -7.22
C CYS A 344 -9.09 -5.59 -8.22
N HIS A 345 -9.65 -6.74 -7.82
CA HIS A 345 -10.59 -7.49 -8.64
C HIS A 345 -11.86 -6.68 -8.92
N LEU A 346 -12.48 -6.13 -7.87
CA LEU A 346 -13.70 -5.32 -7.98
C LEU A 346 -13.49 -4.09 -8.87
N LEU A 347 -12.35 -3.41 -8.71
CA LEU A 347 -12.01 -2.24 -9.52
C LEU A 347 -11.80 -2.62 -10.99
N ALA A 348 -11.09 -3.71 -11.27
CA ALA A 348 -10.87 -4.18 -12.63
C ALA A 348 -12.19 -4.53 -13.34
N ASN A 349 -13.08 -5.29 -12.68
CA ASN A 349 -14.40 -5.61 -13.23
C ASN A 349 -15.24 -4.33 -13.45
N ALA A 350 -15.19 -3.37 -12.51
CA ALA A 350 -15.94 -2.12 -12.64
C ALA A 350 -15.45 -1.25 -13.81
N VAL A 351 -14.14 -1.19 -14.06
CA VAL A 351 -13.57 -0.47 -15.20
C VAL A 351 -13.95 -1.16 -16.52
N GLU A 352 -13.83 -2.49 -16.59
CA GLU A 352 -14.25 -3.27 -17.75
C GLU A 352 -15.71 -3.02 -18.10
N ASP A 353 -16.57 -2.98 -17.08
CA ASP A 353 -18.00 -2.75 -17.24
C ASP A 353 -18.36 -1.30 -17.64
N VAL A 354 -17.62 -0.30 -17.13
CA VAL A 354 -17.86 1.12 -17.48
C VAL A 354 -17.45 1.43 -18.91
N TYR A 355 -16.36 0.81 -19.39
CA TYR A 355 -15.74 1.16 -20.68
C TYR A 355 -15.89 0.07 -21.75
N ASP A 356 -16.66 -0.98 -21.48
CA ASP A 356 -16.85 -2.15 -22.35
C ASP A 356 -15.50 -2.73 -22.82
N LEU A 357 -14.65 -3.07 -21.85
CA LEU A 357 -13.30 -3.59 -22.07
C LEU A 357 -13.17 -5.05 -21.61
N SER A 358 -12.20 -5.75 -22.19
CA SER A 358 -11.76 -7.06 -21.74
C SER A 358 -10.24 -7.07 -21.65
N GLY A 359 -9.72 -7.24 -20.43
CA GLY A 359 -8.27 -7.20 -20.21
C GLY A 359 -7.56 -8.37 -20.88
N LEU A 360 -8.21 -9.53 -20.92
CA LEU A 360 -7.69 -10.71 -21.61
C LEU A 360 -7.64 -10.49 -23.13
N ASP A 361 -8.69 -9.92 -23.72
CA ASP A 361 -8.70 -9.68 -25.17
C ASP A 361 -7.72 -8.59 -25.58
N ALA A 362 -7.53 -7.56 -24.76
CA ALA A 362 -6.48 -6.56 -24.97
C ALA A 362 -5.07 -7.21 -25.01
N LEU A 363 -4.80 -8.16 -24.11
CA LEU A 363 -3.52 -8.89 -24.09
C LEU A 363 -3.38 -9.87 -25.25
N ARG A 364 -4.46 -10.56 -25.65
CA ARG A 364 -4.47 -11.41 -26.84
C ARG A 364 -4.19 -10.61 -28.11
N GLN A 365 -4.80 -9.43 -28.26
CA GLN A 365 -4.55 -8.51 -29.37
C GLN A 365 -3.09 -8.03 -29.38
N PHE A 366 -2.53 -7.67 -28.22
CA PHE A 366 -1.12 -7.32 -28.09
C PHE A 366 -0.21 -8.47 -28.56
N ALA A 367 -0.47 -9.70 -28.10
CA ALA A 367 0.33 -10.86 -28.46
C ALA A 367 0.19 -11.25 -29.94
N GLY A 368 -1.01 -11.10 -30.52
CA GLY A 368 -1.31 -11.39 -31.93
C GLY A 368 -0.87 -10.29 -32.91
N GLY A 369 -0.66 -9.06 -32.44
CA GLY A 369 -0.31 -7.89 -33.26
C GLY A 369 1.08 -7.91 -33.91
N LYS A 370 1.88 -8.96 -33.69
CA LYS A 370 3.21 -9.14 -34.29
C LYS A 370 3.24 -9.24 -35.82
N ASN A 371 2.11 -9.13 -36.53
CA ASN A 371 2.07 -9.06 -38.00
C ASN A 371 1.86 -7.66 -38.60
N GLN A 372 1.65 -6.60 -37.81
CA GLN A 372 1.64 -5.22 -38.33
C GLN A 372 2.26 -4.25 -37.32
N ALA A 373 3.58 -4.08 -37.41
CA ALA A 373 4.29 -3.01 -36.74
C ALA A 373 4.09 -1.70 -37.50
N SER A 374 3.28 -0.79 -36.96
CA SER A 374 3.42 0.68 -37.10
C SER A 374 2.24 1.42 -36.47
N ASP A 375 2.03 1.34 -35.15
CA ASP A 375 1.35 2.43 -34.45
C ASP A 375 1.62 2.40 -32.93
N PRO A 376 2.50 3.27 -32.40
CA PRO A 376 2.66 3.42 -30.96
C PRO A 376 1.45 4.08 -30.27
N GLU A 377 0.47 4.65 -31.01
CA GLU A 377 -0.73 5.29 -30.46
C GLU A 377 -1.93 4.34 -30.23
N ARG A 378 -1.80 3.04 -30.56
CA ARG A 378 -2.74 2.02 -30.07
C ARG A 378 -2.51 1.69 -28.57
N PHE A 379 -1.37 2.14 -28.03
CA PHE A 379 -0.83 2.27 -26.65
C PHE A 379 -1.38 3.35 -25.72
#